data_AF-A0AAV2FD67-F1
#
_entry.id   AF-A0AAV2FD67-F1
#
_cell.length_a   1.000
_cell.length_b   1.000
_cell.length_c   1.000
_cell.angle_alpha   90.00
_cell.angle_beta   90.00
_cell.angle_gamma   90.00
#
_symmetry.space_group_name_H-M   'P 1'
#
loop_
_entity.id
_entity.type
_entity.pdbx_description
1 polymer ?
#
loop_
_entity_poly.entity_id
_entity_poly.type
_entity_poly.pdbx_seq_one_letter_code
_entity_poly.pdbx_strand_id
1 'polypeptide(L)'
;MGYYWTAIAAYMRSPIQHPHVPANNFEVSTSVITMLRGSVVFRGKEGECPRSHLRRFHELIVGIKINGVPTDAIQLRYFPFTLEGQAKEWLDTRNPGSITTFANLADKFLTRYHPPSKTADLQKQITHFAQVEDETIRDAWERYTSLFLKRPNHGFIDAFKVGTFYHALLPEDKQLIDSVYGGNMLTKTPPQLNQLFEEMKEQGYDWGTAKRLRRAPGPGRRRKG
;
A
#
# COMPACT_ATOMS: atom_id res chain seq x y z
N MET A 1 -49.82 5.39 7.37
CA MET A 1 -48.88 6.54 7.36
C MET A 1 -47.68 6.41 8.31
N GLY A 2 -47.61 5.44 9.25
CA GLY A 2 -46.52 5.36 10.25
C GLY A 2 -45.27 4.52 9.89
N TYR A 3 -45.37 3.55 8.97
CA TYR A 3 -44.27 2.61 8.70
C TYR A 3 -43.15 3.17 7.82
N TYR A 4 -43.48 4.09 6.91
CA TYR A 4 -42.49 4.75 6.05
C TYR A 4 -41.59 5.68 6.87
N TRP A 5 -42.14 6.38 7.87
CA TRP A 5 -41.33 7.26 8.70
C TRP A 5 -40.38 6.48 9.62
N THR A 6 -40.80 5.33 10.16
CA THR A 6 -39.89 4.48 10.96
C THR A 6 -38.77 3.87 10.12
N ALA A 7 -39.06 3.47 8.88
CA ALA A 7 -38.07 2.92 7.95
C ALA A 7 -37.09 4.00 7.45
N ILE A 8 -37.59 5.18 7.11
CA ILE A 8 -36.76 6.33 6.72
C ILE A 8 -35.92 6.82 7.91
N ALA A 9 -36.49 6.89 9.12
CA ALA A 9 -35.76 7.27 10.31
C ALA A 9 -34.64 6.27 10.64
N ALA A 10 -34.82 4.97 10.40
CA ALA A 10 -33.75 3.97 10.53
C ALA A 10 -32.64 4.18 9.50
N TYR A 11 -32.98 4.54 8.25
CA TYR A 11 -32.04 4.89 7.19
C TYR A 11 -31.32 6.23 7.41
N MET A 12 -31.93 7.14 8.16
CA MET A 12 -31.36 8.46 8.53
C MET A 12 -30.48 8.41 9.77
N ARG A 13 -30.39 7.28 10.49
CA ARG A 13 -29.50 7.20 11.65
C ARG A 13 -28.05 7.12 11.18
N SER A 14 -27.34 8.23 11.36
CA SER A 14 -25.92 8.33 11.06
C SER A 14 -25.14 7.19 11.73
N PRO A 15 -24.23 6.53 10.99
CA PRO A 15 -23.23 5.63 11.55
C PRO A 15 -22.37 6.29 12.63
N ILE A 16 -22.21 7.61 12.53
CA ILE A 16 -21.48 8.45 13.47
C ILE A 16 -22.46 8.98 14.51
N GLN A 17 -22.26 8.57 15.76
CA GLN A 17 -22.87 9.22 16.90
C GLN A 17 -22.06 10.47 17.24
N HIS A 18 -22.62 11.63 16.93
CA HIS A 18 -21.96 12.90 17.25
C HIS A 18 -21.96 13.11 18.77
N PRO A 19 -20.80 13.46 19.37
CA PRO A 19 -20.74 13.82 20.78
C PRO A 19 -21.70 14.97 21.09
N HIS A 20 -22.24 14.98 22.31
CA HIS A 20 -23.06 16.11 22.77
C HIS A 20 -22.20 17.38 22.79
N VAL A 21 -22.60 18.40 22.04
CA VAL A 21 -21.94 19.70 22.00
C VAL A 21 -22.79 20.67 22.83
N PRO A 22 -22.35 21.06 24.03
CA PRO A 22 -23.12 21.95 24.90
C PRO A 22 -23.17 23.40 24.39
N ALA A 23 -22.37 23.73 23.38
CA ALA A 23 -22.29 25.07 22.81
C ALA A 23 -23.23 25.20 21.59
N ASN A 24 -24.13 26.18 21.63
CA ASN A 24 -25.06 26.50 20.53
C ASN A 24 -24.39 27.15 19.30
N ASN A 25 -23.06 27.32 19.31
CA ASN A 25 -22.29 28.04 18.31
C ASN A 25 -21.64 27.12 17.25
N PHE A 26 -21.92 25.81 17.27
CA PHE A 26 -21.27 24.86 16.37
C PHE A 26 -22.10 24.53 15.14
N GLU A 27 -21.83 25.26 14.06
CA GLU A 27 -22.37 25.00 12.74
C GLU A 27 -21.32 24.40 11.79
N VAL A 28 -21.78 23.57 10.86
CA VAL A 28 -20.90 23.02 9.81
C VAL A 28 -20.74 24.09 8.73
N SER A 29 -19.51 24.59 8.58
CA SER A 29 -19.19 25.65 7.63
C SER A 29 -19.08 25.11 6.19
N THR A 30 -19.86 25.69 5.29
CA THR A 30 -19.83 25.37 3.85
C THR A 30 -18.46 25.66 3.24
N SER A 31 -17.75 26.71 3.67
CA SER A 31 -16.42 27.02 3.14
C SER A 31 -15.40 25.93 3.48
N VAL A 32 -15.47 25.39 4.70
CA VAL A 32 -14.64 24.26 5.12
C VAL A 32 -14.99 23.00 4.32
N ILE A 33 -16.29 22.74 4.08
CA ILE A 33 -16.70 21.61 3.23
C ILE A 33 -16.12 21.75 1.82
N THR A 34 -16.25 22.92 1.20
CA THR A 34 -15.73 23.17 -0.15
C THR A 34 -14.21 23.00 -0.20
N MET A 35 -13.48 23.51 0.79
CA MET A 35 -12.03 23.30 0.92
C MET A 35 -11.69 21.81 1.02
N LEU A 36 -12.37 21.06 1.90
CA LEU A 36 -12.12 19.63 2.09
C LEU A 36 -12.39 18.82 0.81
N ARG A 37 -13.51 19.11 0.12
CA ARG A 37 -13.85 18.46 -1.15
C ARG A 37 -12.90 18.84 -2.30
N GLY A 38 -12.27 20.01 -2.24
CA GLY A 38 -11.28 20.43 -3.23
C GLY A 38 -9.90 19.79 -3.02
N SER A 39 -9.52 19.49 -1.77
CA SER A 39 -8.13 19.15 -1.43
C SER A 39 -7.93 17.75 -0.85
N VAL A 40 -8.96 17.13 -0.28
CA VAL A 40 -8.84 15.91 0.53
C VAL A 40 -10.03 14.97 0.25
N VAL A 41 -10.15 14.48 -0.98
CA VAL A 41 -11.16 13.48 -1.35
C VAL A 41 -10.55 12.10 -1.43
N PHE A 42 -11.25 11.11 -0.86
CA PHE A 42 -10.90 9.70 -0.96
C PHE A 42 -12.09 8.92 -1.51
N ARG A 43 -11.86 8.19 -2.60
CA ARG A 43 -12.90 7.47 -3.35
C ARG A 43 -12.98 5.98 -3.01
N GLY A 44 -11.95 5.44 -2.35
CA GLY A 44 -11.79 4.02 -2.06
C GLY A 44 -11.23 3.22 -3.24
N LYS A 45 -10.59 3.87 -4.20
CA LYS A 45 -10.03 3.22 -5.40
C LYS A 45 -8.65 2.63 -5.14
N GLU A 46 -8.27 1.66 -5.98
CA GLU A 46 -6.91 1.12 -6.00
C GLU A 46 -5.91 2.24 -6.32
N GLY A 47 -4.79 2.27 -5.58
CA GLY A 47 -3.78 3.33 -5.67
C GLY A 47 -3.98 4.51 -4.71
N GLU A 48 -5.17 4.71 -4.14
CA GLU A 48 -5.36 5.74 -3.10
C GLU A 48 -4.78 5.28 -1.75
N CYS A 49 -4.09 6.18 -1.04
CA CYS A 49 -3.49 5.86 0.26
C CYS A 49 -4.36 6.38 1.42
N PRO A 50 -5.03 5.51 2.19
CA PRO A 50 -5.92 5.93 3.29
C PRO A 50 -5.17 6.60 4.44
N ARG A 51 -3.89 6.26 4.67
CA ARG A 51 -3.05 6.94 5.67
C ARG A 51 -2.72 8.38 5.25
N SER A 52 -2.39 8.59 3.98
CA SER A 52 -2.15 9.93 3.45
C SER A 52 -3.41 10.78 3.47
N HIS A 53 -4.58 10.18 3.24
CA HIS A 53 -5.89 10.83 3.39
C HIS A 53 -6.12 11.32 4.82
N LEU A 54 -5.99 10.44 5.82
CA LEU A 54 -6.17 10.81 7.23
C LEU A 54 -5.22 11.92 7.67
N ARG A 55 -3.96 11.88 7.23
CA ARG A 55 -2.98 12.93 7.53
C ARG A 55 -3.40 14.28 6.94
N ARG A 56 -3.73 14.34 5.64
CA ARG A 56 -4.16 15.59 4.99
C ARG A 56 -5.45 16.14 5.59
N PHE A 57 -6.39 15.26 5.93
CA PHE A 57 -7.59 15.67 6.65
C PHE A 57 -7.23 16.29 8.01
N HIS A 58 -6.35 15.64 8.78
CA HIS A 58 -5.90 16.14 10.06
C HIS A 58 -5.22 17.51 9.96
N GLU A 59 -4.32 17.68 8.99
CA GLU A 59 -3.62 18.96 8.72
C GLU A 59 -4.59 20.13 8.49
N LEU A 60 -5.69 19.91 7.77
CA LEU A 60 -6.68 20.96 7.51
C LEU A 60 -7.66 21.16 8.67
N ILE A 61 -8.07 20.09 9.34
CA ILE A 61 -9.12 20.15 10.37
C ILE A 61 -8.60 20.65 11.72
N VAL A 62 -7.31 20.43 12.03
CA VAL A 62 -6.72 20.80 13.33
C VAL A 62 -6.69 22.31 13.57
N GLY A 63 -6.68 23.11 12.50
CA GLY A 63 -6.76 24.57 12.56
C GLY A 63 -8.13 25.09 12.97
N ILE A 64 -9.18 24.26 12.88
CA ILE A 64 -10.54 24.64 13.23
C ILE A 64 -10.74 24.38 14.73
N LYS A 65 -10.71 25.45 15.51
CA LYS A 65 -10.96 25.44 16.94
C LYS A 65 -12.21 26.26 17.25
N ILE A 66 -13.15 25.64 17.96
CA ILE A 66 -14.38 26.30 18.40
C ILE A 66 -14.48 26.14 19.91
N ASN A 67 -14.62 27.25 20.61
CA ASN A 67 -14.68 27.28 22.06
C ASN A 67 -15.83 26.40 22.57
N GLY A 68 -15.52 25.47 23.47
CA GLY A 68 -16.49 24.53 24.05
C GLY A 68 -16.87 23.34 23.18
N VAL A 69 -16.25 23.16 22.01
CA VAL A 69 -16.49 22.01 21.12
C VAL A 69 -15.29 21.06 21.16
N PRO A 70 -15.48 19.77 21.50
CA PRO A 70 -14.42 18.78 21.42
C PRO A 70 -13.88 18.64 19.99
N THR A 71 -12.56 18.59 19.82
CA THR A 71 -11.90 18.37 18.52
C THR A 71 -12.45 17.14 17.80
N ASP A 72 -12.73 16.09 18.56
CA ASP A 72 -13.29 14.84 18.07
C ASP A 72 -14.68 15.04 17.41
N ALA A 73 -15.53 15.90 17.98
CA ALA A 73 -16.83 16.24 17.42
C ALA A 73 -16.72 17.01 16.09
N ILE A 74 -15.71 17.89 15.99
CA ILE A 74 -15.38 18.61 14.74
C ILE A 74 -14.94 17.61 13.67
N GLN A 75 -13.96 16.75 14.00
CA GLN A 75 -13.43 15.76 13.08
C GLN A 75 -14.51 14.80 12.56
N LEU A 76 -15.34 14.27 13.45
CA LEU A 76 -16.44 13.38 13.09
C LEU A 76 -17.50 14.03 12.18
N ARG A 77 -17.73 15.34 12.30
CA ARG A 77 -18.68 16.07 11.43
C ARG A 77 -18.11 16.34 10.04
N TYR A 78 -16.83 16.64 9.94
CA TYR A 78 -16.21 17.03 8.67
C TYR A 78 -15.68 15.84 7.86
N PHE A 79 -15.24 14.76 8.51
CA PHE A 79 -14.68 13.60 7.80
C PHE A 79 -15.60 13.01 6.72
N PRO A 80 -16.93 12.85 6.91
CA PRO A 80 -17.81 12.31 5.88
C PRO A 80 -17.82 13.10 4.57
N PHE A 81 -17.52 14.41 4.60
CA PHE A 81 -17.45 15.25 3.42
C PHE A 81 -16.19 15.02 2.57
N THR A 82 -15.22 14.30 3.11
CA THR A 82 -13.97 13.92 2.45
C THR A 82 -14.07 12.59 1.68
N LEU A 83 -15.20 11.89 1.80
CA LEU A 83 -15.40 10.58 1.19
C LEU A 83 -16.33 10.68 -0.02
N GLU A 84 -15.99 9.97 -1.08
CA GLU A 84 -16.82 9.79 -2.27
C GLU A 84 -16.83 8.32 -2.72
N GLY A 85 -17.71 7.98 -3.66
CA GLY A 85 -17.76 6.64 -4.26
C GLY A 85 -17.86 5.52 -3.22
N GLN A 86 -16.99 4.52 -3.36
CA GLN A 86 -16.99 3.32 -2.50
C GLN A 86 -16.69 3.68 -1.04
N ALA A 87 -15.88 4.71 -0.79
CA ALA A 87 -15.58 5.17 0.55
C ALA A 87 -16.80 5.77 1.26
N LYS A 88 -17.60 6.54 0.52
CA LYS A 88 -18.83 7.13 1.07
C LYS A 88 -19.87 6.06 1.34
N GLU A 89 -20.09 5.15 0.41
CA GLU A 89 -21.01 4.02 0.54
C GLU A 89 -20.63 3.10 1.72
N TRP A 90 -19.33 2.84 1.90
CA TRP A 90 -18.84 2.08 3.07
C TRP A 90 -19.21 2.75 4.39
N LEU A 91 -19.07 4.08 4.48
CA LEU A 91 -19.43 4.77 5.72
C LEU A 91 -20.93 4.66 5.94
N ASP A 92 -21.74 4.92 4.91
CA ASP A 92 -23.21 4.96 5.00
C ASP A 92 -23.84 3.58 5.30
N THR A 93 -23.17 2.48 4.93
CA THR A 93 -23.63 1.10 5.20
C THR A 93 -23.28 0.59 6.61
N ARG A 94 -22.58 1.38 7.42
CA ARG A 94 -22.22 0.98 8.78
C ARG A 94 -23.41 1.04 9.74
N ASN A 95 -23.38 0.16 10.74
CA ASN A 95 -24.37 0.17 11.82
C ASN A 95 -24.48 1.56 12.47
N PRO A 96 -25.70 2.09 12.62
CA PRO A 96 -25.94 3.35 13.30
C PRO A 96 -25.31 3.41 14.68
N GLY A 97 -24.66 4.54 15.00
CA GLY A 97 -23.98 4.74 16.29
C GLY A 97 -22.77 3.84 16.55
N SER A 98 -22.30 3.07 15.56
CA SER A 98 -21.12 2.21 15.73
C SER A 98 -19.80 2.98 15.77
N ILE A 99 -19.82 4.28 15.48
CA ILE A 99 -18.67 5.19 15.54
C ILE A 99 -18.99 6.30 16.53
N THR A 100 -18.26 6.34 17.64
CA THR A 100 -18.44 7.33 18.71
C THR A 100 -17.26 8.27 18.88
N THR A 101 -16.09 7.92 18.35
CA THR A 101 -14.88 8.76 18.35
C THR A 101 -14.19 8.77 16.99
N PHE A 102 -13.43 9.81 16.69
CA PHE A 102 -12.64 9.88 15.47
C PHE A 102 -11.56 8.79 15.44
N ALA A 103 -10.97 8.45 16.59
CA ALA A 103 -10.03 7.32 16.69
C ALA A 103 -10.69 5.99 16.24
N ASN A 104 -11.92 5.73 16.68
CA ASN A 104 -12.68 4.56 16.27
C ASN A 104 -13.05 4.60 14.77
N LEU A 105 -13.37 5.78 14.24
CA LEU A 105 -13.59 5.98 12.82
C LEU A 105 -12.34 5.64 12.01
N ALA A 106 -11.20 6.23 12.38
CA ALA A 106 -9.92 6.08 11.70
C ALA A 106 -9.46 4.61 11.69
N ASP A 107 -9.61 3.91 12.81
CA ASP A 107 -9.31 2.48 12.92
C ASP A 107 -10.16 1.63 11.95
N LYS A 108 -11.48 1.83 11.94
CA LYS A 108 -12.39 1.11 11.03
C LYS A 108 -12.09 1.45 9.56
N PHE A 109 -11.79 2.71 9.27
CA PHE A 109 -11.43 3.17 7.93
C PHE A 109 -10.13 2.51 7.44
N LEU A 110 -9.09 2.48 8.30
CA LEU A 110 -7.83 1.82 7.99
C LEU A 110 -7.98 0.31 7.86
N THR A 111 -8.80 -0.33 8.70
CA THR A 111 -9.04 -1.77 8.59
C THR A 111 -9.73 -2.12 7.27
N ARG A 112 -10.65 -1.27 6.79
CA ARG A 112 -11.34 -1.48 5.51
C ARG A 112 -10.42 -1.28 4.30
N TYR A 113 -9.69 -0.16 4.26
CA TYR A 113 -8.95 0.28 3.07
C TYR A 113 -7.45 -0.06 3.12
N HIS A 114 -6.95 -0.50 4.27
CA HIS A 114 -5.57 -0.96 4.48
C HIS A 114 -5.54 -2.09 5.53
N PRO A 115 -6.24 -3.21 5.30
CA PRO A 115 -6.34 -4.28 6.27
C PRO A 115 -4.94 -4.81 6.67
N PRO A 116 -4.71 -5.08 7.97
CA PRO A 116 -3.46 -5.65 8.45
C PRO A 116 -3.08 -6.96 7.74
N SER A 117 -4.07 -7.79 7.36
CA SER A 117 -3.85 -9.04 6.63
C SER A 117 -3.18 -8.82 5.27
N LYS A 118 -3.65 -7.87 4.46
CA LYS A 118 -3.00 -7.53 3.17
C LYS A 118 -1.58 -6.99 3.37
N THR A 119 -1.34 -6.29 4.49
CA THR A 119 0.01 -5.82 4.84
C THR A 119 0.93 -6.98 5.20
N ALA A 120 0.43 -7.94 6.00
CA ALA A 120 1.15 -9.14 6.38
C ALA A 120 1.41 -10.07 5.18
N ASP A 121 0.45 -10.22 4.27
CA ASP A 121 0.59 -11.02 3.05
C ASP A 121 1.64 -10.43 2.11
N LEU A 122 1.60 -9.12 1.88
CA LEU A 122 2.63 -8.43 1.08
C LEU A 122 4.00 -8.51 1.76
N GLN A 123 4.06 -8.32 3.08
CA GLN A 123 5.31 -8.46 3.83
C GLN A 123 5.86 -9.89 3.73
N LYS A 124 5.00 -10.91 3.80
CA LYS A 124 5.38 -12.31 3.60
C LYS A 124 5.89 -12.56 2.19
N GLN A 125 5.21 -12.03 1.16
CA GLN A 125 5.65 -12.14 -0.23
C GLN A 125 7.00 -11.47 -0.47
N ILE A 126 7.29 -10.36 0.20
CA ILE A 126 8.59 -9.68 0.11
C ILE A 126 9.66 -10.49 0.84
N THR A 127 9.41 -10.93 2.08
CA THR A 127 10.42 -11.63 2.90
C THR A 127 10.71 -13.05 2.43
N HIS A 128 9.72 -13.74 1.87
CA HIS A 128 9.82 -15.10 1.32
C HIS A 128 9.85 -15.08 -0.21
N PHE A 129 10.25 -13.96 -0.81
CA PHE A 129 10.45 -13.91 -2.24
C PHE A 129 11.45 -14.99 -2.64
N ALA A 130 11.16 -15.68 -3.74
CA ALA A 130 12.03 -16.68 -4.34
C ALA A 130 11.91 -16.54 -5.85
N GLN A 131 13.05 -16.61 -6.54
CA GLN A 131 13.08 -16.79 -7.98
C GLN A 131 12.51 -18.17 -8.32
N VAL A 132 11.68 -18.24 -9.36
CA VAL A 132 11.06 -19.49 -9.82
C VAL A 132 11.99 -20.17 -10.83
N GLU A 133 11.93 -21.50 -10.93
CA GLU A 133 12.63 -22.22 -12.00
C GLU A 133 12.23 -21.67 -13.38
N ASP A 134 13.21 -21.53 -14.28
CA ASP A 134 13.08 -20.93 -15.62
C ASP A 134 12.72 -19.42 -15.68
N GLU A 135 12.63 -18.73 -14.54
CA GLU A 135 12.46 -17.28 -14.47
C GLU A 135 13.81 -16.57 -14.63
N THR A 136 13.89 -15.53 -15.49
CA THR A 136 15.13 -14.75 -15.61
C THR A 136 15.32 -13.82 -14.41
N ILE A 137 16.57 -13.44 -14.12
CA ILE A 137 16.88 -12.47 -13.05
C ILE A 137 16.11 -11.15 -13.24
N ARG A 138 15.94 -10.71 -14.49
CA ARG A 138 15.18 -9.51 -14.83
C ARG A 138 13.70 -9.65 -14.47
N ASP A 139 13.07 -10.74 -14.91
CA ASP A 139 11.64 -10.95 -14.66
C ASP A 139 11.38 -11.11 -13.15
N ALA A 140 12.29 -11.78 -12.43
CA ALA A 140 12.26 -11.88 -10.98
C ALA A 140 12.39 -10.49 -10.32
N TRP A 141 13.29 -9.64 -10.80
CA TRP A 141 13.47 -8.28 -10.28
C TRP A 141 12.24 -7.40 -10.52
N GLU A 142 11.62 -7.48 -11.70
CA GLU A 142 10.37 -6.77 -12.00
C GLU A 142 9.23 -7.24 -11.09
N ARG A 143 9.09 -8.57 -10.90
CA ARG A 143 8.10 -9.13 -9.98
C ARG A 143 8.34 -8.66 -8.55
N TYR A 144 9.59 -8.67 -8.09
CA TYR A 144 9.97 -8.21 -6.76
C TYR A 144 9.69 -6.71 -6.56
N THR A 145 10.11 -5.87 -7.51
CA THR A 145 9.91 -4.41 -7.45
C THR A 145 8.43 -4.03 -7.51
N SER A 146 7.61 -4.78 -8.26
CA SER A 146 6.16 -4.60 -8.30
C SER A 146 5.48 -4.76 -6.93
N LEU A 147 6.05 -5.57 -6.02
CA LEU A 147 5.51 -5.74 -4.66
C LEU A 147 5.62 -4.46 -3.84
N PHE A 148 6.64 -3.64 -4.07
CA PHE A 148 6.80 -2.36 -3.39
C PHE A 148 5.88 -1.27 -3.95
N LEU A 149 5.54 -1.33 -5.24
CA LEU A 149 4.55 -0.42 -5.85
C LEU A 149 3.14 -0.60 -5.25
N LYS A 150 2.81 -1.82 -4.80
CA LYS A 150 1.53 -2.12 -4.12
C LYS A 150 1.43 -1.50 -2.72
N ARG A 151 2.56 -1.04 -2.14
CA ARG A 151 2.60 -0.40 -0.81
C ARG A 151 3.55 0.81 -0.80
N PRO A 152 3.10 1.99 -1.26
CA PRO A 152 3.84 3.23 -1.03
C PRO A 152 3.94 3.47 0.49
N ASN A 153 5.17 3.60 1.00
CA ASN A 153 5.55 3.65 2.43
C ASN A 153 5.71 2.30 3.14
N HIS A 154 6.49 1.40 2.54
CA HIS A 154 6.75 0.07 3.09
C HIS A 154 7.77 0.03 4.26
N GLY A 155 8.59 1.06 4.46
CA GLY A 155 9.56 1.15 5.56
C GLY A 155 10.86 0.34 5.39
N PHE A 156 10.92 -0.57 4.41
CA PHE A 156 12.16 -1.28 4.06
C PHE A 156 13.26 -0.35 3.51
N ILE A 157 14.45 -0.44 4.11
CA ILE A 157 15.68 0.19 3.62
C ILE A 157 16.20 -0.53 2.38
N ASP A 158 16.92 0.16 1.50
CA ASP A 158 17.36 -0.40 0.21
C ASP A 158 18.30 -1.60 0.39
N ALA A 159 19.17 -1.58 1.41
CA ALA A 159 20.03 -2.72 1.74
C ALA A 159 19.23 -4.00 2.03
N PHE A 160 18.08 -3.89 2.72
CA PHE A 160 17.20 -5.02 2.98
C PHE A 160 16.55 -5.52 1.70
N LYS A 161 16.11 -4.61 0.82
CA LYS A 161 15.49 -4.98 -0.46
C LYS A 161 16.45 -5.79 -1.31
N VAL A 162 17.68 -5.32 -1.45
CA VAL A 162 18.71 -5.98 -2.27
C VAL A 162 19.16 -7.29 -1.65
N GLY A 163 19.43 -7.31 -0.34
CA GLY A 163 19.83 -8.54 0.34
C GLY A 163 18.79 -9.63 0.21
N THR A 164 17.51 -9.30 0.42
CA THR A 164 16.39 -10.24 0.26
C THR A 164 16.29 -10.74 -1.17
N PHE A 165 16.42 -9.87 -2.17
CA PHE A 165 16.41 -10.27 -3.58
C PHE A 165 17.58 -11.20 -3.92
N TYR A 166 18.81 -10.83 -3.55
CA TYR A 166 19.98 -11.67 -3.81
C TYR A 166 19.84 -13.04 -3.16
N HIS A 167 19.38 -13.13 -1.90
CA HIS A 167 19.14 -14.42 -1.23
C HIS A 167 18.03 -15.24 -1.88
N ALA A 168 17.07 -14.61 -2.54
CA ALA A 168 15.96 -15.25 -3.22
C ALA A 168 16.33 -15.85 -4.59
N LEU A 169 17.47 -15.46 -5.16
CA LEU A 169 17.93 -15.98 -6.46
C LEU A 169 18.32 -17.45 -6.40
N LEU A 170 18.21 -18.11 -7.55
CA LEU A 170 18.73 -19.46 -7.75
C LEU A 170 20.26 -19.47 -7.57
N PRO A 171 20.85 -20.60 -7.10
CA PRO A 171 22.30 -20.69 -6.88
C PRO A 171 23.13 -20.33 -8.12
N GLU A 172 22.67 -20.72 -9.30
CA GLU A 172 23.34 -20.45 -10.57
C GLU A 172 23.34 -18.95 -10.91
N ASP A 173 22.21 -18.29 -10.67
CA ASP A 173 22.03 -16.86 -10.91
C ASP A 173 22.82 -16.01 -9.89
N LYS A 174 22.95 -16.48 -8.65
CA LYS A 174 23.87 -15.88 -7.65
C LYS A 174 25.31 -15.93 -8.12
N GLN A 175 25.77 -17.08 -8.60
CA GLN A 175 27.14 -17.24 -9.11
C GLN A 175 27.39 -16.35 -10.33
N LEU A 176 26.40 -16.25 -11.22
CA LEU A 176 26.48 -15.39 -12.39
C LEU A 176 26.60 -13.91 -11.98
N ILE A 177 25.79 -13.44 -11.04
CA ILE A 177 25.92 -12.10 -10.46
C ILE A 177 27.30 -11.91 -9.83
N ASP A 178 27.73 -12.80 -8.93
CA ASP A 178 29.01 -12.64 -8.24
C ASP A 178 30.21 -12.64 -9.22
N SER A 179 30.13 -13.41 -10.31
CA SER A 179 31.15 -13.42 -11.37
C SER A 179 31.20 -12.11 -12.15
N VAL A 180 30.06 -11.53 -12.50
CA VAL A 180 29.99 -10.26 -13.23
C VAL A 180 30.49 -9.10 -12.36
N TYR A 181 30.24 -9.17 -11.05
CA TYR A 181 30.57 -8.10 -10.11
C TYR A 181 31.91 -8.30 -9.38
N GLY A 182 32.70 -9.31 -9.77
CA GLY A 182 34.04 -9.56 -9.26
C GLY A 182 34.05 -9.87 -7.76
N GLY A 183 33.02 -10.57 -7.27
CA GLY A 183 32.85 -10.94 -5.86
C GLY A 183 31.41 -10.82 -5.38
N ASN A 184 31.19 -11.14 -4.11
CA ASN A 184 29.86 -11.23 -3.50
C ASN A 184 29.08 -9.90 -3.60
N MET A 185 27.92 -9.92 -4.24
CA MET A 185 27.05 -8.75 -4.44
C MET A 185 26.69 -8.03 -3.13
N LEU A 186 26.54 -8.74 -2.02
CA LEU A 186 26.18 -8.19 -0.71
C LEU A 186 27.30 -7.33 -0.09
N THR A 187 28.52 -7.38 -0.65
CA THR A 187 29.65 -6.54 -0.22
C THR A 187 29.67 -5.16 -0.90
N LYS A 188 28.74 -4.91 -1.83
CA LYS A 188 28.67 -3.67 -2.62
C LYS A 188 27.83 -2.59 -1.92
N THR A 189 28.16 -1.33 -2.19
CA THR A 189 27.45 -0.16 -1.64
C THR A 189 26.12 0.11 -2.38
N PRO A 190 25.13 0.78 -1.77
CA PRO A 190 23.85 1.09 -2.42
C PRO A 190 23.94 1.77 -3.80
N PRO A 191 24.88 2.71 -4.06
CA PRO A 191 25.06 3.29 -5.39
C PRO A 191 25.50 2.25 -6.44
N GLN A 192 26.42 1.36 -6.09
CA GLN A 192 26.89 0.28 -6.97
C GLN A 192 25.77 -0.72 -7.28
N LEU A 193 24.87 -0.94 -6.32
CA LEU A 193 23.70 -1.81 -6.48
C LEU A 193 22.66 -1.17 -7.42
N ASN A 194 22.39 0.12 -7.28
CA ASN A 194 21.50 0.83 -8.20
C ASN A 194 22.05 0.86 -9.63
N GLN A 195 23.35 1.10 -9.78
CA GLN A 195 24.02 1.03 -11.07
C GLN A 195 23.88 -0.35 -11.72
N LEU A 196 24.04 -1.42 -10.94
CA LEU A 196 23.81 -2.81 -11.38
C LEU A 196 22.39 -3.04 -11.90
N PHE A 197 21.37 -2.52 -11.20
CA PHE A 197 19.99 -2.67 -11.66
C PHE A 197 19.66 -1.84 -12.89
N GLU A 198 20.29 -0.68 -13.08
CA GLU A 198 20.14 0.11 -14.30
C GLU A 198 20.90 -0.52 -15.48
N GLU A 199 22.11 -1.04 -15.26
CA GLU A 199 22.87 -1.81 -16.26
C GLU A 199 22.10 -3.07 -16.70
N MET A 200 21.43 -3.76 -15.77
CA MET A 200 20.54 -4.88 -16.08
C MET A 200 19.34 -4.48 -16.96
N LYS A 201 18.84 -3.25 -16.83
CA LYS A 201 17.74 -2.72 -17.66
C LYS A 201 18.23 -2.29 -19.04
N GLU A 202 19.38 -1.62 -19.13
CA GLU A 202 19.88 -1.05 -20.38
C GLU A 202 20.53 -2.09 -21.31
N GLN A 203 21.22 -3.08 -20.76
CA GLN A 203 22.03 -3.98 -21.60
C GLN A 203 21.23 -5.08 -22.30
N GLY A 204 19.92 -5.21 -22.04
CA GLY A 204 19.07 -6.21 -22.70
C GLY A 204 19.60 -7.65 -22.63
N TYR A 205 20.50 -7.93 -21.68
CA TYR A 205 21.20 -9.20 -21.60
C TYR A 205 20.18 -10.28 -21.22
N ASP A 206 20.11 -11.32 -22.05
CA ASP A 206 19.48 -12.57 -21.67
C ASP A 206 20.35 -13.24 -20.60
N TRP A 207 20.26 -12.75 -19.36
CA TRP A 207 20.78 -13.43 -18.17
C TRP A 207 20.19 -14.85 -18.05
N GLY A 208 19.13 -15.17 -18.82
CA GLY A 208 18.56 -16.50 -19.02
C GLY A 208 19.23 -17.35 -20.11
N THR A 209 20.39 -16.99 -20.67
CA THR A 209 21.06 -17.83 -21.70
C THR A 209 21.57 -19.19 -21.20
N ALA A 210 21.33 -19.55 -19.93
CA ALA A 210 21.32 -20.95 -19.51
C ALA A 210 20.24 -21.79 -20.23
N LYS A 211 19.34 -21.18 -21.01
CA LYS A 211 18.39 -21.89 -21.89
C LYS A 211 19.03 -22.58 -23.10
N ARG A 212 20.34 -22.47 -23.35
CA ARG A 212 21.01 -23.11 -24.51
C ARG A 212 22.06 -24.19 -24.25
N LEU A 213 22.45 -24.49 -23.01
CA LEU A 213 23.42 -25.58 -22.75
C LEU A 213 22.80 -26.90 -22.24
N ARG A 214 21.51 -26.94 -21.88
CA ARG A 214 20.84 -28.19 -21.46
C ARG A 214 20.39 -29.11 -22.61
N ARG A 215 20.68 -28.78 -23.88
CA ARG A 215 20.27 -29.55 -25.06
C ARG A 215 21.37 -29.85 -26.10
N ALA A 216 22.65 -29.75 -25.74
CA ALA A 216 23.70 -30.32 -26.58
C ALA A 216 23.90 -31.80 -26.19
N PRO A 217 23.69 -32.79 -27.09
CA PRO A 217 24.11 -34.15 -26.81
C PRO A 217 25.64 -34.15 -26.70
N GLY A 218 26.16 -34.62 -25.55
CA GLY A 218 27.59 -34.67 -25.30
C GLY A 218 28.33 -35.47 -26.39
N PRO A 219 29.58 -35.10 -26.73
CA PRO A 219 30.34 -35.81 -27.75
C PRO A 219 30.56 -37.25 -27.29
N GLY A 220 29.90 -38.19 -27.98
CA GLY A 220 30.03 -39.61 -27.73
C GLY A 220 31.49 -40.04 -27.83
N ARG A 221 32.04 -40.56 -26.74
CA ARG A 221 33.34 -41.24 -26.74
C ARG A 221 33.23 -42.48 -27.63
N ARG A 222 33.67 -42.38 -28.88
CA ARG A 222 34.02 -43.56 -29.69
C ARG A 222 35.27 -44.19 -29.08
N ARG A 223 35.08 -45.30 -28.36
CA ARG A 223 36.14 -46.28 -28.08
C ARG A 223 36.70 -46.77 -29.41
N LYS A 224 38.00 -46.62 -29.62
CA LYS A 224 38.73 -47.45 -30.59
C LYS A 224 39.17 -48.72 -29.87
N GLY A 225 38.69 -49.85 -30.36
CA GLY A 225 39.39 -51.13 -30.24
C GLY A 225 40.45 -51.24 -31.31
#